data_AF-A0A9C7PYR3-F1
#
_entry.id   AF-A0A9C7PYR3-F1
#
_cell.length_a   1.000
_cell.length_b   1.000
_cell.length_c   1.000
_cell.angle_alpha   90.00
_cell.angle_beta   90.00
_cell.angle_gamma   90.00
#
_symmetry.space_group_name_H-M   'P 1'
#
loop_
_entity.id
_entity.type
_entity.pdbx_description
1 polymer ?
#
loop_
_entity_poly.entity_id
_entity_poly.type
_entity_poly.pdbx_seq_one_letter_code
_entity_poly.pdbx_strand_id
1 'polypeptide(L)'
;MGVSLQTKENKSVSLDAFPKPLGGKWRSFIVRLWTTVAMLSAFFGIISAGHLWVSILIISLETAIFKEVVQLGQVSSSKKELPFFRTLSWCFFFTALYFVYGKAVLANFEDRKLWFMKSYPLRFFFIHHTFVCFSLYCALFVAFVLSLQPSQYAYQFGVFARVHVAILIVVLQAHFMVLNTRQGMIWFLLPVSLVIVNDIFAYLIGFFFGRTKLTCLSPKKTWEGYIGGGIATILFGYCFARILGRYPLMFCPKLDFMDCGFFCHASCKPSPTFISVRKELPQFIRKLLIRLGKQSYASRNLRKVLDTVCSVMGFCIWSQDNNSLDPFLDLLPMQIHSIFLSLFASIIAPFGGFFASGLKRAFKVKDFANLIPGHGGVTDRMDCQLLMGLFTYVYLINFVLRNTPDVGNLMSLVLELSTSEQLELLQELYQLLREKAVPLHVLQNTMNDQVIST
;
A
#
# COMPACT_ATOMS: atom_id res chain seq x y z
N MET A 1 19.61 -69.73 3.23
CA MET A 1 18.14 -69.54 3.25
C MET A 1 17.85 -68.13 2.75
N GLY A 2 17.76 -67.95 1.43
CA GLY A 2 17.40 -66.67 0.81
C GLY A 2 15.96 -66.76 0.34
N VAL A 3 15.09 -65.92 0.89
CA VAL A 3 13.69 -65.81 0.48
C VAL A 3 13.61 -64.79 -0.65
N SER A 4 13.26 -65.29 -1.83
CA SER A 4 12.79 -64.52 -2.99
C SER A 4 11.38 -64.00 -2.76
N LEU A 5 11.09 -62.75 -3.13
CA LEU A 5 9.73 -62.33 -3.47
C LEU A 5 9.76 -61.41 -4.70
N GLN A 6 8.88 -61.76 -5.64
CA GLN A 6 8.82 -61.39 -7.04
C GLN A 6 8.48 -59.91 -7.28
N THR A 7 9.17 -59.28 -8.21
CA THR A 7 8.75 -58.04 -8.86
C THR A 7 7.72 -58.34 -9.95
N LYS A 8 6.52 -57.76 -9.81
CA LYS A 8 5.42 -57.81 -10.78
C LYS A 8 5.70 -56.81 -11.91
N GLU A 9 5.90 -57.30 -13.12
CA GLU A 9 5.77 -56.51 -14.34
C GLU A 9 4.33 -56.01 -14.48
N ASN A 10 4.15 -54.72 -14.78
CA ASN A 10 2.90 -54.23 -15.33
C ASN A 10 3.18 -53.24 -16.47
N LYS A 11 2.89 -53.74 -17.69
CA LYS A 11 2.76 -53.12 -19.00
C LYS A 11 2.79 -51.59 -19.06
N SER A 12 3.78 -51.06 -19.76
CA SER A 12 3.81 -49.70 -20.29
C SER A 12 2.66 -49.49 -21.27
N VAL A 13 1.68 -48.68 -20.86
CA VAL A 13 0.68 -48.12 -21.77
C VAL A 13 1.39 -47.10 -22.67
N SER A 14 1.40 -47.38 -23.97
CA SER A 14 1.91 -46.49 -25.02
C SER A 14 1.15 -45.16 -25.00
N LEU A 15 1.79 -44.12 -24.46
CA LEU A 15 1.30 -42.74 -24.39
C LEU A 15 1.70 -41.94 -25.64
N ASP A 16 1.68 -42.56 -26.83
CA ASP A 16 2.03 -41.93 -28.11
C ASP A 16 0.81 -41.34 -28.84
N ALA A 17 -0.06 -40.65 -28.10
CA ALA A 17 -1.18 -39.89 -28.67
C ALA A 17 -1.36 -38.49 -28.05
N PHE A 18 -0.28 -37.88 -27.54
CA PHE A 18 -0.28 -36.46 -27.18
C PHE A 18 0.29 -35.60 -28.31
N PRO A 19 -0.35 -34.47 -28.67
CA PRO A 19 0.16 -33.60 -29.70
C PRO A 19 1.56 -33.12 -29.32
N LYS A 20 2.47 -33.08 -30.31
CA LYS A 20 3.88 -32.69 -30.17
C LYS A 20 4.06 -31.57 -29.14
N PRO A 21 5.02 -31.68 -28.19
CA PRO A 21 5.17 -30.66 -27.16
C PRO A 21 5.44 -29.32 -27.84
N LEU A 22 4.57 -28.33 -27.60
CA LEU A 22 4.84 -26.94 -27.97
C LEU A 22 6.26 -26.60 -27.53
N GLY A 23 7.08 -26.09 -28.45
CA GLY A 23 8.50 -25.81 -28.20
C GLY A 23 8.69 -25.03 -26.89
N GLY A 24 9.76 -25.30 -26.15
CA GLY A 24 9.94 -24.83 -24.77
C GLY A 24 9.75 -23.32 -24.55
N LYS A 25 9.98 -22.49 -25.60
CA LYS A 25 9.68 -21.05 -25.60
C LYS A 25 8.18 -20.75 -25.50
N TRP A 26 7.34 -21.45 -26.27
CA TRP A 26 5.89 -21.30 -26.22
C TRP A 26 5.31 -21.79 -24.90
N ARG A 27 5.83 -22.91 -24.35
CA ARG A 27 5.45 -23.38 -23.02
C ARG A 27 5.76 -22.33 -21.94
N SER A 28 6.96 -21.74 -21.97
CA SER A 28 7.33 -20.68 -21.01
C SER A 28 6.47 -19.42 -21.15
N PHE A 29 6.16 -19.02 -22.39
CA PHE A 29 5.28 -17.88 -22.66
C PHE A 29 3.86 -18.13 -22.13
N ILE A 30 3.28 -19.29 -22.42
CA ILE A 30 1.93 -19.69 -21.98
C ILE A 30 1.87 -19.73 -20.44
N VAL A 31 2.86 -20.31 -19.78
CA VAL A 31 2.94 -20.32 -18.30
C VAL A 31 2.98 -18.90 -17.75
N ARG A 32 3.79 -18.01 -18.34
CA ARG A 32 3.84 -16.60 -17.92
C ARG A 32 2.50 -15.90 -18.10
N LEU A 33 1.85 -16.06 -19.26
CA LEU A 33 0.56 -15.44 -19.53
C LEU A 33 -0.52 -15.88 -18.52
N TRP A 34 -0.67 -17.20 -18.31
CA TRP A 34 -1.67 -17.72 -17.37
C TRP A 34 -1.39 -17.32 -15.93
N THR A 35 -0.12 -17.37 -15.49
CA THR A 35 0.25 -16.92 -14.14
C THR A 35 -0.01 -15.43 -13.95
N THR A 36 0.27 -14.58 -14.94
CA THR A 36 -0.06 -13.15 -14.88
C THR A 36 -1.57 -12.91 -14.79
N VAL A 37 -2.37 -13.59 -15.63
CA VAL A 37 -3.85 -13.47 -15.58
C VAL A 37 -4.39 -13.93 -14.23
N ALA A 38 -3.90 -15.05 -13.71
CA ALA A 38 -4.30 -15.56 -12.40
C ALA A 38 -3.94 -14.58 -11.26
N MET A 39 -2.72 -14.02 -11.27
CA MET A 39 -2.28 -13.04 -10.29
C MET A 39 -3.12 -11.76 -10.33
N LEU A 40 -3.40 -11.21 -11.52
CA LEU A 40 -4.24 -10.02 -11.67
C LEU A 40 -5.67 -10.29 -11.22
N SER A 41 -6.24 -11.43 -11.60
CA SER A 41 -7.60 -11.82 -11.20
C SER A 41 -7.72 -11.98 -9.69
N ALA A 42 -6.73 -12.62 -9.05
CA ALA A 42 -6.66 -12.74 -7.60
C ALA A 42 -6.51 -11.37 -6.91
N PHE A 43 -5.65 -10.49 -7.43
CA PHE A 43 -5.44 -9.15 -6.89
C PHE A 43 -6.72 -8.31 -6.92
N PHE A 44 -7.41 -8.25 -8.06
CA PHE A 44 -8.67 -7.53 -8.16
C PHE A 44 -9.77 -8.19 -7.31
N GLY A 45 -9.84 -9.52 -7.26
CA GLY A 45 -10.77 -10.22 -6.38
C GLY A 45 -10.58 -9.87 -4.90
N ILE A 46 -9.33 -9.76 -4.44
CA ILE A 46 -9.00 -9.35 -3.07
C ILE A 46 -9.37 -7.89 -2.81
N ILE A 47 -9.10 -6.98 -3.74
CA ILE A 47 -9.51 -5.57 -3.63
C ILE A 47 -11.04 -5.48 -3.52
N SER A 48 -11.76 -6.23 -4.34
CA SER A 48 -13.23 -6.27 -4.31
C SER A 48 -13.79 -6.85 -3.00
N ALA A 49 -13.02 -7.68 -2.29
CA ALA A 49 -13.41 -8.26 -1.02
C ALA A 49 -13.29 -7.27 0.16
N GLY A 50 -12.54 -6.16 0.01
CA GLY A 50 -12.47 -5.06 0.98
C GLY A 50 -11.18 -4.98 1.80
N HIS A 51 -11.16 -4.08 2.80
CA HIS A 51 -9.93 -3.64 3.44
C HIS A 51 -9.23 -4.73 4.27
N LEU A 52 -9.97 -5.62 4.94
CA LEU A 52 -9.38 -6.77 5.65
C LEU A 52 -8.59 -7.67 4.72
N TRP A 53 -9.17 -8.04 3.58
CA TRP A 53 -8.55 -8.99 2.66
C TRP A 53 -7.29 -8.43 2.02
N VAL A 54 -7.29 -7.13 1.70
CA VAL A 54 -6.08 -6.43 1.25
C VAL A 54 -5.02 -6.41 2.36
N SER A 55 -5.41 -6.19 3.62
CA SER A 55 -4.48 -6.23 4.75
C SER A 55 -3.88 -7.62 4.97
N ILE A 56 -4.69 -8.69 4.85
CA ILE A 56 -4.21 -10.08 4.89
C ILE A 56 -3.26 -10.36 3.73
N LEU A 57 -3.54 -9.84 2.53
CA LEU A 57 -2.64 -9.95 1.39
C LEU A 57 -1.28 -9.29 1.68
N ILE A 58 -1.28 -8.08 2.24
CA ILE A 58 -0.04 -7.37 2.61
C ILE A 58 0.76 -8.20 3.63
N ILE A 59 0.10 -8.73 4.66
CA ILE A 59 0.73 -9.59 5.69
C ILE A 59 1.24 -10.93 5.11
N SER A 60 0.56 -11.46 4.10
CA SER A 60 1.01 -12.67 3.40
C SER A 60 2.24 -12.40 2.53
N LEU A 61 2.24 -11.27 1.81
CA LEU A 61 3.36 -10.84 0.97
C LEU A 61 4.60 -10.50 1.81
N GLU A 62 4.44 -9.79 2.93
CA GLU A 62 5.57 -9.46 3.82
C GLU A 62 6.22 -10.74 4.39
N THR A 63 5.40 -11.75 4.75
CA THR A 63 5.90 -13.04 5.23
C THR A 63 6.70 -13.78 4.16
N ALA A 64 6.23 -13.73 2.90
CA ALA A 64 6.97 -14.29 1.76
C ALA A 64 8.30 -13.56 1.52
N ILE A 65 8.30 -12.21 1.56
CA ILE A 65 9.50 -11.39 1.39
C ILE A 65 10.51 -11.67 2.51
N PHE A 66 10.08 -11.71 3.77
CA PHE A 66 10.96 -11.99 4.90
C PHE A 66 11.63 -13.36 4.75
N LYS A 67 10.86 -14.38 4.36
CA LYS A 67 11.39 -15.71 4.06
C LYS A 67 12.47 -15.67 2.99
N GLU A 68 12.22 -15.00 1.86
CA GLU A 68 13.17 -14.89 0.75
C GLU A 68 14.46 -14.17 1.17
N VAL A 69 14.35 -13.05 1.87
CA VAL A 69 15.51 -12.24 2.32
C VAL A 69 16.37 -13.01 3.33
N VAL A 70 15.78 -13.69 4.31
CA VAL A 70 16.53 -14.47 5.30
C VAL A 70 17.19 -15.70 4.67
N GLN A 71 16.51 -16.35 3.71
CA GLN A 71 17.05 -17.52 3.01
C GLN A 71 18.24 -17.16 2.11
N LEU A 72 18.21 -16.01 1.41
CA LEU A 72 19.35 -15.54 0.61
C LEU A 72 20.64 -15.47 1.41
N GLY A 73 20.54 -15.01 2.66
CA GLY A 73 21.68 -14.88 3.53
C GLY A 73 22.33 -16.22 3.94
N GLN A 74 21.58 -17.32 3.87
CA GLN A 74 22.04 -18.65 4.26
C GLN A 74 22.72 -19.38 3.10
N VAL A 75 22.26 -19.17 1.86
CA VAL A 75 22.82 -19.81 0.65
C VAL A 75 24.28 -19.43 0.39
N SER A 76 24.69 -18.21 0.78
CA SER A 76 26.09 -17.78 0.66
C SER A 76 27.04 -18.45 1.66
N SER A 77 26.52 -19.11 2.70
CA SER A 77 27.32 -19.77 3.72
C SER A 77 27.41 -21.27 3.41
N SER A 78 28.37 -21.64 2.55
CA SER A 78 28.54 -22.98 2.01
C SER A 78 28.77 -24.10 3.05
N LYS A 79 28.93 -23.78 4.34
CA LYS A 79 29.15 -24.73 5.44
C LYS A 79 28.60 -24.15 6.74
N LYS A 80 27.58 -24.79 7.34
CA LYS A 80 27.05 -24.68 8.74
C LYS A 80 25.53 -24.45 8.78
N GLU A 81 24.76 -25.53 8.67
CA GLU A 81 23.35 -25.53 9.03
C GLU A 81 23.21 -25.55 10.55
N LEU A 82 22.85 -24.41 11.15
CA LEU A 82 22.42 -24.36 12.55
C LEU A 82 20.89 -24.24 12.58
N PRO A 83 20.14 -25.35 12.73
CA PRO A 83 18.67 -25.35 12.59
C PRO A 83 17.97 -24.42 13.59
N PHE A 84 18.55 -24.23 14.79
CA PHE A 84 18.01 -23.34 15.82
C PHE A 84 17.91 -21.87 15.37
N PHE A 85 18.85 -21.39 14.53
CA PHE A 85 18.84 -20.00 14.06
C PHE A 85 17.69 -19.71 13.12
N ARG A 86 17.21 -20.70 12.37
CA ARG A 86 16.04 -20.54 11.51
C ARG A 86 14.79 -20.29 12.35
N THR A 87 14.58 -21.13 13.37
CA THR A 87 13.45 -20.99 14.29
C THR A 87 13.51 -19.65 15.02
N LEU A 88 14.68 -19.28 15.53
CA LEU A 88 14.87 -18.01 16.23
C LEU A 88 14.57 -16.79 15.33
N SER A 89 14.99 -16.83 14.07
CA SER A 89 14.70 -15.77 13.09
C SER A 89 13.18 -15.59 12.87
N TRP A 90 12.45 -16.70 12.75
CA TRP A 90 11.00 -16.69 12.63
C TRP A 90 10.32 -16.19 13.90
N CYS A 91 10.81 -16.56 15.09
CA CYS A 91 10.26 -16.06 16.34
C CYS A 91 10.42 -14.53 16.45
N PHE A 92 11.59 -13.96 16.12
CA PHE A 92 11.77 -12.51 16.08
C PHE A 92 10.78 -11.83 15.12
N PHE A 93 10.58 -12.41 13.94
CA PHE A 93 9.62 -11.90 12.97
C PHE A 93 8.18 -11.95 13.48
N PHE A 94 7.71 -13.08 14.02
CA PHE A 94 6.36 -13.18 14.55
C PHE A 94 6.14 -12.30 15.79
N THR A 95 7.16 -12.10 16.64
CA THR A 95 7.09 -11.12 17.73
C THR A 95 6.93 -9.70 17.18
N ALA A 96 7.65 -9.32 16.12
CA ALA A 96 7.48 -8.02 15.46
C ALA A 96 6.11 -7.87 14.80
N LEU A 97 5.61 -8.89 14.10
CA LEU A 97 4.25 -8.91 13.55
C LEU A 97 3.20 -8.76 14.64
N TYR A 98 3.34 -9.49 15.74
CA TYR A 98 2.42 -9.39 16.87
C TYR A 98 2.46 -7.99 17.47
N PHE A 99 3.64 -7.39 17.65
CA PHE A 99 3.79 -6.03 18.15
C PHE A 99 3.08 -5.00 17.26
N VAL A 100 3.24 -5.10 15.95
CA VAL A 100 2.73 -4.13 14.99
C VAL A 100 1.23 -4.30 14.72
N TYR A 101 0.78 -5.53 14.48
CA TYR A 101 -0.60 -5.81 14.06
C TYR A 101 -1.50 -6.32 15.17
N GLY A 102 -0.94 -6.78 16.30
CA GLY A 102 -1.70 -7.43 17.37
C GLY A 102 -2.88 -6.60 17.85
N LYS A 103 -2.66 -5.33 18.22
CA LYS A 103 -3.74 -4.41 18.65
C LYS A 103 -4.81 -4.19 17.59
N ALA A 104 -4.38 -3.99 16.35
CA ALA A 104 -5.27 -3.75 15.21
C ALA A 104 -6.16 -4.97 14.91
N VAL A 105 -5.58 -6.18 14.93
CA VAL A 105 -6.30 -7.45 14.78
C VAL A 105 -7.28 -7.63 15.93
N LEU A 106 -6.86 -7.29 17.14
CA LEU A 106 -7.63 -7.47 18.38
C LEU A 106 -8.89 -6.64 18.48
N ALA A 107 -8.81 -5.36 18.11
CA ALA A 107 -9.96 -4.47 18.09
C ALA A 107 -11.11 -5.08 17.26
N ASN A 108 -10.81 -5.69 16.11
CA ASN A 108 -11.85 -6.32 15.25
C ASN A 108 -12.52 -7.56 15.85
N PHE A 109 -11.92 -8.18 16.88
CA PHE A 109 -12.43 -9.39 17.49
C PHE A 109 -13.18 -9.11 18.79
N GLU A 110 -12.86 -8.04 19.50
CA GLU A 110 -13.53 -7.65 20.75
C GLU A 110 -15.00 -7.26 20.50
N ASP A 111 -15.28 -6.52 19.43
CA ASP A 111 -16.63 -6.12 19.03
C ASP A 111 -17.56 -7.29 18.72
N ARG A 112 -17.00 -8.46 18.36
CA ARG A 112 -17.78 -9.63 17.95
C ARG A 112 -18.16 -10.59 19.06
N LYS A 113 -17.80 -10.30 20.32
CA LYS A 113 -18.09 -11.18 21.48
C LYS A 113 -17.71 -12.65 21.20
N LEU A 114 -16.63 -12.88 20.45
CA LEU A 114 -16.23 -14.22 20.04
C LEU A 114 -15.89 -15.08 21.26
N TRP A 115 -16.47 -16.28 21.30
CA TRP A 115 -16.42 -17.17 22.45
C TRP A 115 -14.98 -17.53 22.91
N PHE A 116 -14.02 -17.59 21.99
CA PHE A 116 -12.62 -17.91 22.32
C PHE A 116 -11.88 -16.77 23.04
N MET A 117 -12.31 -15.51 22.86
CA MET A 117 -11.76 -14.34 23.55
C MET A 117 -12.14 -14.31 25.05
N LYS A 118 -13.11 -15.14 25.47
CA LYS A 118 -13.46 -15.31 26.89
C LYS A 118 -12.48 -16.18 27.67
N SER A 119 -11.57 -16.90 26.98
CA SER A 119 -10.58 -17.71 27.68
C SER A 119 -9.55 -16.83 28.39
N TYR A 120 -9.32 -17.11 29.67
CA TYR A 120 -8.41 -16.34 30.53
C TYR A 120 -6.99 -16.14 29.97
N PRO A 121 -6.31 -17.15 29.40
CA PRO A 121 -4.94 -16.96 28.90
C PRO A 121 -4.88 -16.04 27.67
N LEU A 122 -5.81 -16.17 26.72
CA LEU A 122 -5.83 -15.31 25.54
C LEU A 122 -6.09 -13.84 25.93
N ARG A 123 -7.00 -13.60 26.87
CA ARG A 123 -7.29 -12.26 27.37
C ARG A 123 -6.06 -11.58 28.00
N PHE A 124 -5.22 -12.32 28.72
CA PHE A 124 -3.97 -11.81 29.27
C PHE A 124 -3.01 -11.31 28.17
N PHE A 125 -2.83 -12.12 27.11
CA PHE A 125 -1.94 -11.76 26.01
C PHE A 125 -2.37 -10.45 25.30
N PHE A 126 -3.65 -10.14 25.34
CA PHE A 126 -4.25 -8.98 24.68
C PHE A 126 -4.20 -7.72 25.52
N ILE A 127 -4.59 -7.79 26.79
CA ILE A 127 -4.54 -6.64 27.70
C ILE A 127 -3.09 -6.18 27.89
N HIS A 128 -2.18 -7.13 28.06
CA HIS A 128 -0.75 -6.85 28.28
C HIS A 128 0.08 -6.97 26.99
N HIS A 129 -0.53 -6.70 25.83
CA HIS A 129 0.09 -6.84 24.50
C HIS A 129 1.52 -6.28 24.42
N THR A 130 1.72 -5.02 24.80
CA THR A 130 3.05 -4.36 24.75
C THR A 130 4.07 -5.08 25.65
N PHE A 131 3.66 -5.44 26.87
CA PHE A 131 4.53 -6.12 27.82
C PHE A 131 4.91 -7.52 27.34
N VAL A 132 3.95 -8.29 26.83
CA VAL A 132 4.19 -9.61 26.24
C VAL A 132 5.18 -9.53 25.08
N CYS A 133 5.02 -8.56 24.18
CA CYS A 133 5.96 -8.38 23.06
C CYS A 133 7.38 -8.10 23.55
N PHE A 134 7.51 -7.23 24.55
CA PHE A 134 8.80 -6.92 25.17
C PHE A 134 9.41 -8.16 25.84
N SER A 135 8.64 -8.91 26.63
CA SER A 135 9.10 -10.15 27.26
C SER A 135 9.54 -11.20 26.24
N LEU A 136 8.78 -11.39 25.16
CA LEU A 136 9.15 -12.30 24.07
C LEU A 136 10.45 -11.86 23.40
N TYR A 137 10.60 -10.57 23.09
CA TYR A 137 11.83 -10.05 22.50
C TYR A 137 13.05 -10.28 23.43
N CYS A 138 12.92 -10.00 24.73
CA CYS A 138 13.97 -10.27 25.71
C CYS A 138 14.31 -11.76 25.79
N ALA A 139 13.31 -12.64 25.82
CA ALA A 139 13.53 -14.09 25.83
C ALA A 139 14.27 -14.57 24.57
N LEU A 140 13.91 -14.03 23.39
CA LEU A 140 14.58 -14.35 22.13
C LEU A 140 16.01 -13.80 22.08
N PHE A 141 16.25 -12.62 22.65
CA PHE A 141 17.60 -12.07 22.78
C PHE A 141 18.48 -12.93 23.68
N VAL A 142 17.96 -13.36 24.84
CA VAL A 142 18.67 -14.31 25.71
C VAL A 142 18.92 -15.63 24.98
N ALA A 143 17.93 -16.18 24.28
CA ALA A 143 18.09 -17.41 23.49
C ALA A 143 19.14 -17.26 22.38
N PHE A 144 19.23 -16.10 21.73
CA PHE A 144 20.31 -15.79 20.79
C PHE A 144 21.68 -15.86 21.47
N VAL A 145 21.85 -15.16 22.59
CA VAL A 145 23.12 -15.13 23.35
C VAL A 145 23.53 -16.53 23.81
N LEU A 146 22.59 -17.31 24.35
CA LEU A 146 22.84 -18.70 24.77
C LEU A 146 23.17 -19.64 23.61
N SER A 147 22.75 -19.30 22.38
CA SER A 147 23.07 -20.08 21.18
C SER A 147 24.43 -19.75 20.54
N LEU A 148 25.17 -18.77 21.08
CA LEU A 148 26.45 -18.33 20.52
C LEU A 148 27.51 -19.44 20.62
N GLN A 149 28.24 -19.65 19.52
CA GLN A 149 29.32 -20.62 19.42
C GLN A 149 30.65 -19.90 19.18
N PRO A 150 31.71 -20.18 19.98
CA PRO A 150 33.00 -19.47 19.89
C PRO A 150 33.64 -19.42 18.50
N SER A 151 33.41 -20.43 17.68
CA SER A 151 34.02 -20.53 16.34
C SER A 151 33.23 -19.78 15.24
N GLN A 152 32.10 -19.14 15.56
CA GLN A 152 31.16 -18.63 14.56
C GLN A 152 30.55 -17.25 14.85
N TYR A 153 31.10 -16.48 15.80
CA TYR A 153 30.51 -15.20 16.20
C TYR A 153 30.17 -14.27 15.03
N ALA A 154 31.12 -14.02 14.12
CA ALA A 154 30.89 -13.13 12.97
C ALA A 154 29.71 -13.57 12.10
N TYR A 155 29.55 -14.88 11.91
CA TYR A 155 28.42 -15.43 11.16
C TYR A 155 27.10 -15.27 11.92
N GLN A 156 27.07 -15.60 13.22
CA GLN A 156 25.87 -15.52 14.05
C GLN A 156 25.38 -14.07 14.21
N PHE A 157 26.28 -13.12 14.49
CA PHE A 157 25.97 -11.70 14.49
C PHE A 157 25.56 -11.18 13.11
N GLY A 158 26.16 -11.70 12.02
CA GLY A 158 25.73 -11.39 10.66
C GLY A 158 24.31 -11.88 10.34
N VAL A 159 23.91 -13.06 10.82
CA VAL A 159 22.52 -13.53 10.73
C VAL A 159 21.60 -12.65 11.56
N PHE A 160 21.96 -12.38 12.81
CA PHE A 160 21.18 -11.54 13.73
C PHE A 160 20.91 -10.15 13.14
N ALA A 161 21.96 -9.48 12.64
CA ALA A 161 21.85 -8.18 12.00
C ALA A 161 20.94 -8.22 10.76
N ARG A 162 21.09 -9.23 9.90
CA ARG A 162 20.24 -9.39 8.71
C ARG A 162 18.77 -9.59 9.06
N VAL A 163 18.46 -10.38 10.09
CA VAL A 163 17.09 -10.58 10.57
C VAL A 163 16.48 -9.26 11.04
N HIS A 164 17.21 -8.49 11.85
CA HIS A 164 16.70 -7.22 12.37
C HIS A 164 16.55 -6.15 11.29
N VAL A 165 17.50 -6.06 10.35
CA VAL A 165 17.39 -5.16 9.19
C VAL A 165 16.23 -5.59 8.28
N ALA A 166 16.05 -6.90 8.05
CA ALA A 166 14.92 -7.41 7.27
C ALA A 166 13.59 -7.11 7.95
N ILE A 167 13.46 -7.29 9.27
CA ILE A 167 12.26 -6.93 10.04
C ILE A 167 12.00 -5.42 9.90
N LEU A 168 13.01 -4.59 10.13
CA LEU A 168 12.88 -3.14 10.03
C LEU A 168 12.40 -2.71 8.64
N ILE A 169 12.96 -3.29 7.58
CA ILE A 169 12.58 -2.91 6.22
C ILE A 169 11.21 -3.48 5.84
N VAL A 170 10.94 -4.74 6.14
CA VAL A 170 9.78 -5.49 5.62
C VAL A 170 8.52 -5.28 6.46
N VAL A 171 8.63 -5.26 7.78
CA VAL A 171 7.45 -5.11 8.66
C VAL A 171 7.04 -3.64 8.74
N LEU A 172 8.00 -2.71 8.84
CA LEU A 172 7.70 -1.29 8.95
C LEU A 172 7.00 -0.76 7.69
N GLN A 173 7.51 -1.07 6.49
CA GLN A 173 6.86 -0.66 5.24
C GLN A 173 5.42 -1.20 5.15
N ALA A 174 5.21 -2.44 5.58
CA ALA A 174 3.96 -3.16 5.38
C ALA A 174 2.91 -2.64 6.36
N HIS A 175 3.35 -2.29 7.58
CA HIS A 175 2.53 -1.56 8.52
C HIS A 175 1.97 -0.27 7.89
N PHE A 176 2.83 0.55 7.28
CA PHE A 176 2.38 1.78 6.62
C PHE A 176 1.44 1.51 5.44
N MET A 177 1.65 0.44 4.67
CA MET A 177 0.71 0.03 3.62
C MET A 177 -0.66 -0.36 4.20
N VAL A 178 -0.69 -1.08 5.32
CA VAL A 178 -1.94 -1.41 6.04
C VAL A 178 -2.59 -0.17 6.63
N LEU A 179 -1.83 0.81 7.12
CA LEU A 179 -2.40 2.08 7.56
C LEU A 179 -2.98 2.89 6.40
N ASN A 180 -2.34 2.88 5.24
CA ASN A 180 -2.86 3.51 4.03
C ASN A 180 -4.21 2.90 3.61
N THR A 181 -4.35 1.56 3.63
CA THR A 181 -5.63 0.93 3.28
C THR A 181 -6.75 1.40 4.21
N ARG A 182 -6.50 1.57 5.50
CA ARG A 182 -7.51 2.04 6.49
C ARG A 182 -8.02 3.45 6.19
N GLN A 183 -7.19 4.32 5.63
CA GLN A 183 -7.58 5.69 5.28
C GLN A 183 -8.35 5.78 3.95
N GLY A 184 -8.51 4.65 3.25
CA GLY A 184 -9.20 4.51 1.97
C GLY A 184 -8.37 3.65 1.02
N MET A 185 -9.00 2.70 0.31
CA MET A 185 -8.27 1.82 -0.62
C MET A 185 -7.53 2.56 -1.73
N ILE A 186 -7.95 3.79 -2.07
CA ILE A 186 -7.24 4.64 -3.03
C ILE A 186 -5.80 4.90 -2.60
N TRP A 187 -5.53 5.06 -1.31
CA TRP A 187 -4.19 5.29 -0.77
C TRP A 187 -3.30 4.06 -0.78
N PHE A 188 -3.84 2.89 -1.13
CA PHE A 188 -3.06 1.69 -1.40
C PHE A 188 -2.99 1.41 -2.91
N LEU A 189 -4.14 1.38 -3.58
CA LEU A 189 -4.26 0.98 -4.97
C LEU A 189 -3.58 1.96 -5.94
N LEU A 190 -3.74 3.28 -5.71
CA LEU A 190 -3.13 4.28 -6.57
C LEU A 190 -1.59 4.21 -6.52
N PRO A 191 -0.92 4.29 -5.35
CA PRO A 191 0.54 4.13 -5.28
C PRO A 191 1.07 2.83 -5.89
N VAL A 192 0.41 1.70 -5.60
CA VAL A 192 0.81 0.40 -6.17
C VAL A 192 0.74 0.44 -7.69
N SER A 193 -0.35 0.99 -8.24
CA SER A 193 -0.54 1.13 -9.68
C SER A 193 0.48 2.07 -10.32
N LEU A 194 0.86 3.17 -9.64
CA LEU A 194 1.87 4.12 -10.13
C LEU A 194 3.22 3.44 -10.34
N VAL A 195 3.67 2.64 -9.36
CA VAL A 195 4.95 1.90 -9.48
C VAL A 195 4.89 0.87 -10.61
N ILE A 196 3.77 0.12 -10.73
CA ILE A 196 3.59 -0.86 -11.80
C ILE A 196 3.64 -0.19 -13.18
N VAL A 197 2.91 0.92 -13.34
CA VAL A 197 2.88 1.69 -14.59
C VAL A 197 4.26 2.26 -14.89
N ASN A 198 4.96 2.78 -13.89
CA ASN A 198 6.31 3.30 -14.06
C ASN A 198 7.26 2.24 -14.60
N ASP A 199 7.27 1.04 -14.03
CA ASP A 199 8.13 -0.06 -14.48
C ASP A 199 7.78 -0.52 -15.90
N ILE A 200 6.48 -0.62 -16.24
CA ILE A 200 6.02 -0.99 -17.58
C ILE A 200 6.46 0.05 -18.61
N PHE A 201 6.16 1.33 -18.40
CA PHE A 201 6.50 2.37 -19.37
C PHE A 201 7.99 2.66 -19.44
N ALA A 202 8.73 2.53 -18.33
CA ALA A 202 10.17 2.63 -18.36
C ALA A 202 10.81 1.51 -19.18
N TYR A 203 10.27 0.29 -19.08
CA TYR A 203 10.68 -0.82 -19.92
C TYR A 203 10.32 -0.59 -21.41
N LEU A 204 9.08 -0.20 -21.71
CA LEU A 204 8.63 0.01 -23.09
C LEU A 204 9.43 1.10 -23.80
N ILE A 205 9.56 2.27 -23.18
CA ILE A 205 10.29 3.40 -23.76
C ILE A 205 11.78 3.09 -23.81
N GLY A 206 12.32 2.46 -22.77
CA GLY A 206 13.71 2.01 -22.77
C GLY A 206 14.01 0.97 -23.85
N PHE A 207 13.05 0.12 -24.20
CA PHE A 207 13.20 -0.88 -25.26
C PHE A 207 13.23 -0.24 -26.66
N PHE A 208 12.36 0.73 -26.94
CA PHE A 208 12.30 1.37 -28.27
C PHE A 208 13.31 2.50 -28.48
N PHE A 209 13.60 3.29 -27.43
CA PHE A 209 14.38 4.52 -27.53
C PHE A 209 15.64 4.53 -26.66
N GLY A 210 15.88 3.48 -25.87
CA GLY A 210 16.99 3.44 -24.91
C GLY A 210 18.35 3.36 -25.59
N ARG A 211 19.22 4.35 -25.32
CA ARG A 211 20.61 4.37 -25.81
C ARG A 211 21.60 4.53 -24.66
N THR A 212 21.24 5.34 -23.65
CA THR A 212 22.13 5.64 -22.52
C THR A 212 21.76 4.82 -21.29
N LYS A 213 22.73 4.05 -20.78
CA LYS A 213 22.56 3.22 -19.58
C LYS A 213 22.45 4.10 -18.33
N LEU A 214 21.56 3.74 -17.42
CA LEU A 214 21.30 4.49 -16.19
C LEU A 214 22.33 4.17 -15.10
N THR A 215 22.61 2.89 -14.84
CA THR A 215 23.61 2.45 -13.85
C THR A 215 24.34 1.18 -14.27
N CYS A 216 25.58 1.00 -13.79
CA CYS A 216 26.34 -0.23 -13.99
C CYS A 216 25.73 -1.44 -13.25
N LEU A 217 25.03 -1.19 -12.15
CA LEU A 217 24.39 -2.22 -11.33
C LEU A 217 23.22 -2.90 -12.06
N SER A 218 22.53 -2.17 -12.93
CA SER A 218 21.39 -2.67 -13.71
C SER A 218 21.53 -2.31 -15.19
N PRO A 219 22.29 -3.11 -15.97
CA PRO A 219 22.72 -2.74 -17.33
C PRO A 219 21.58 -2.64 -18.36
N LYS A 220 20.36 -3.09 -18.00
CA LYS A 220 19.18 -3.03 -18.86
C LYS A 220 18.34 -1.76 -18.68
N LYS A 221 18.57 -0.97 -17.61
CA LYS A 221 17.82 0.28 -17.39
C LYS A 221 18.51 1.43 -18.12
N THR A 222 17.72 2.27 -18.79
CA THR A 222 18.19 3.41 -19.59
C THR A 222 17.62 4.73 -19.07
N TRP A 223 18.31 5.84 -19.33
CA TRP A 223 17.84 7.18 -18.95
C TRP A 223 16.58 7.56 -19.70
N GLU A 224 16.48 7.22 -20.99
CA GLU A 224 15.30 7.53 -21.81
C GLU A 224 14.07 6.77 -21.31
N GLY A 225 14.25 5.50 -20.92
CA GLY A 225 13.21 4.71 -20.27
C GLY A 225 12.78 5.32 -18.94
N TYR A 226 13.74 5.70 -18.08
CA TYR A 226 13.44 6.30 -16.77
C TYR A 226 12.64 7.60 -16.89
N ILE A 227 13.03 8.52 -17.77
CA ILE A 227 12.32 9.80 -17.99
C ILE A 227 10.94 9.55 -18.60
N GLY A 228 10.87 8.71 -19.63
CA GLY A 228 9.61 8.39 -20.30
C GLY A 228 8.60 7.69 -19.38
N GLY A 229 9.08 6.75 -18.55
CA GLY A 229 8.29 6.11 -17.51
C GLY A 229 7.73 7.11 -16.51
N GLY A 230 8.53 8.11 -16.11
CA GLY A 230 8.07 9.18 -15.23
C GLY A 230 6.95 10.03 -15.82
N ILE A 231 7.09 10.48 -17.07
CA ILE A 231 6.04 11.26 -17.75
C ILE A 231 4.75 10.45 -17.87
N ALA A 232 4.84 9.18 -18.27
CA ALA A 232 3.69 8.29 -18.39
C ALA A 232 3.00 8.06 -17.03
N THR A 233 3.78 7.90 -15.96
CA THR A 233 3.27 7.71 -14.59
C THR A 233 2.51 8.92 -14.07
N ILE A 234 3.00 10.14 -14.36
CA ILE A 234 2.30 11.38 -13.98
C ILE A 234 0.96 11.49 -14.70
N LEU A 235 0.94 11.27 -16.02
CA LEU A 235 -0.28 11.31 -16.82
C LEU A 235 -1.29 10.25 -16.37
N PHE A 236 -0.81 9.03 -16.14
CA PHE A 236 -1.64 7.94 -15.62
C PHE A 236 -2.19 8.28 -14.23
N GLY A 237 -1.36 8.74 -13.30
CA GLY A 237 -1.77 9.09 -11.94
C GLY A 237 -2.81 10.21 -11.90
N TYR A 238 -2.68 11.22 -12.76
CA TYR A 238 -3.63 12.32 -12.86
C TYR A 238 -5.03 11.84 -13.30
N CYS A 239 -5.09 10.95 -14.29
CA CYS A 239 -6.35 10.38 -14.79
C CYS A 239 -6.93 9.33 -13.85
N PHE A 240 -6.09 8.41 -13.35
CA PHE A 240 -6.52 7.26 -12.56
C PHE A 240 -7.04 7.67 -11.18
N ALA A 241 -6.45 8.70 -10.56
CA ALA A 241 -6.94 9.24 -9.30
C ALA A 241 -8.39 9.74 -9.40
N ARG A 242 -8.76 10.38 -10.51
CA ARG A 242 -10.14 10.84 -10.77
C ARG A 242 -11.09 9.68 -11.00
N ILE A 243 -10.65 8.64 -11.70
CA ILE A 243 -11.45 7.42 -11.93
C ILE A 243 -11.74 6.71 -10.60
N LEU A 244 -10.72 6.52 -9.76
CA LEU A 244 -10.88 5.88 -8.45
C LEU A 244 -11.75 6.70 -7.50
N GLY A 245 -11.63 8.04 -7.53
CA GLY A 245 -12.42 8.96 -6.72
C GLY A 245 -13.93 8.92 -6.97
N ARG A 246 -14.41 8.21 -8.00
CA ARG A 246 -15.85 8.03 -8.27
C ARG A 246 -16.52 6.98 -7.41
N TYR A 247 -15.73 6.03 -6.90
CA TYR A 247 -16.26 4.87 -6.20
C TYR A 247 -16.11 5.11 -4.69
N PRO A 248 -17.20 5.20 -3.91
CA PRO A 248 -17.16 5.41 -2.46
C PRO A 248 -16.28 4.41 -1.72
N LEU A 249 -16.32 3.15 -2.15
CA LEU A 249 -15.49 2.07 -1.65
C LEU A 249 -13.97 2.39 -1.71
N MET A 250 -13.52 3.24 -2.65
CA MET A 250 -12.10 3.58 -2.79
C MET A 250 -11.65 4.68 -1.81
N PHE A 251 -12.50 5.64 -1.47
CA PHE A 251 -12.08 6.81 -0.69
C PHE A 251 -12.62 6.85 0.74
N CYS A 252 -13.63 6.03 1.08
CA CYS A 252 -14.17 6.01 2.43
C CYS A 252 -13.15 5.40 3.41
N PRO A 253 -12.74 6.13 4.47
CA PRO A 253 -11.90 5.57 5.51
C PRO A 253 -12.69 4.56 6.35
N LYS A 254 -11.99 3.57 6.91
CA LYS A 254 -12.55 2.51 7.74
C LYS A 254 -11.69 2.31 8.99
N LEU A 255 -12.30 2.52 10.15
CA LEU A 255 -11.68 2.30 11.46
C LEU A 255 -11.63 0.81 11.82
N ASP A 256 -12.54 0.00 11.29
CA ASP A 256 -12.52 -1.45 11.47
C ASP A 256 -12.21 -2.14 10.14
N PHE A 257 -11.46 -3.24 10.17
CA PHE A 257 -11.03 -3.92 8.95
C PHE A 257 -12.18 -4.66 8.23
N MET A 258 -13.31 -4.83 8.91
CA MET A 258 -14.47 -5.56 8.37
C MET A 258 -15.30 -4.70 7.42
N ASP A 259 -15.15 -4.98 6.13
CA ASP A 259 -16.09 -4.57 5.09
C ASP A 259 -16.81 -5.78 4.52
N CYS A 260 -18.04 -5.57 4.02
CA CYS A 260 -18.72 -6.52 3.14
C CYS A 260 -18.25 -6.41 1.67
N GLY A 261 -17.07 -5.83 1.44
CA GLY A 261 -16.51 -5.63 0.11
C GLY A 261 -17.44 -4.84 -0.81
N PHE A 262 -17.52 -5.26 -2.08
CA PHE A 262 -18.42 -4.69 -3.08
C PHE A 262 -19.92 -4.97 -2.83
N PHE A 263 -20.25 -5.92 -1.94
CA PHE A 263 -21.64 -6.36 -1.72
C PHE A 263 -22.44 -5.43 -0.79
N CYS A 264 -21.82 -4.39 -0.25
CA CYS A 264 -22.50 -3.37 0.55
C CYS A 264 -22.32 -1.98 -0.04
N HIS A 265 -23.37 -1.16 0.07
CA HIS A 265 -23.28 0.27 -0.20
C HIS A 265 -22.51 0.95 0.93
N ALA A 266 -21.19 1.06 0.78
CA ALA A 266 -20.38 1.93 1.61
C ALA A 266 -20.69 3.38 1.26
N SER A 267 -21.52 4.03 2.07
CA SER A 267 -21.83 5.46 1.94
C SER A 267 -21.17 6.23 3.07
N CYS A 268 -20.20 7.08 2.73
CA CYS A 268 -19.60 8.04 3.66
C CYS A 268 -19.67 9.44 3.06
N LYS A 269 -19.61 10.47 3.91
CA LYS A 269 -19.48 11.85 3.43
C LYS A 269 -18.08 12.03 2.83
N PRO A 270 -17.96 12.40 1.53
CA PRO A 270 -16.65 12.58 0.92
C PRO A 270 -15.89 13.71 1.61
N SER A 271 -14.61 13.50 1.88
CA SER A 271 -13.73 14.56 2.36
C SER A 271 -13.51 15.61 1.26
N PRO A 272 -13.09 16.84 1.58
CA PRO A 272 -12.82 17.88 0.58
C PRO A 272 -11.86 17.44 -0.54
N THR A 273 -10.99 16.46 -0.26
CA THR A 273 -10.08 15.87 -1.24
C THR A 273 -10.79 15.18 -2.41
N PHE A 274 -12.01 14.68 -2.17
CA PHE A 274 -12.84 13.94 -3.11
C PHE A 274 -14.07 14.73 -3.58
N ILE A 275 -14.12 16.03 -3.33
CA ILE A 275 -15.16 16.93 -3.85
C ILE A 275 -14.55 17.72 -5.00
N SER A 276 -15.20 17.70 -6.16
CA SER A 276 -14.68 18.41 -7.33
C SER A 276 -14.89 19.92 -7.20
N VAL A 277 -13.89 20.68 -7.63
CA VAL A 277 -13.88 22.13 -7.61
C VAL A 277 -13.82 22.64 -9.04
N ARG A 278 -14.87 23.36 -9.44
CA ARG A 278 -14.92 24.05 -10.73
C ARG A 278 -13.98 25.26 -10.68
N LYS A 279 -12.96 25.26 -11.54
CA LYS A 279 -12.08 26.41 -11.77
C LYS A 279 -12.29 26.98 -13.16
N GLU A 280 -12.37 28.30 -13.23
CA GLU A 280 -12.41 29.01 -14.50
C GLU A 280 -11.05 29.00 -15.18
N LEU A 281 -11.06 28.87 -16.51
CA LEU A 281 -9.85 28.94 -17.32
C LEU A 281 -9.40 30.40 -17.49
N PRO A 282 -8.08 30.66 -17.64
CA PRO A 282 -7.58 31.98 -18.00
C PRO A 282 -8.31 32.54 -19.23
N GLN A 283 -8.67 33.83 -19.19
CA GLN A 283 -9.55 34.43 -20.19
C GLN A 283 -9.08 34.24 -21.64
N PHE A 284 -7.77 34.28 -21.87
CA PHE A 284 -7.17 34.03 -23.19
C PHE A 284 -7.49 32.62 -23.71
N ILE A 285 -7.29 31.59 -22.87
CA ILE A 285 -7.56 30.18 -23.21
C ILE A 285 -9.06 29.96 -23.38
N ARG A 286 -9.89 30.53 -22.50
CA ARG A 286 -11.35 30.44 -22.59
C ARG A 286 -11.86 31.00 -23.93
N LYS A 287 -11.40 32.19 -24.35
CA LYS A 287 -11.77 32.79 -25.65
C LYS A 287 -11.30 31.95 -26.83
N LEU A 288 -10.09 31.40 -26.78
CA LEU A 288 -9.55 30.53 -27.83
C LEU A 288 -10.37 29.25 -27.98
N LEU A 289 -10.68 28.58 -26.87
CA LEU A 289 -11.46 27.33 -26.86
C LEU A 289 -12.88 27.54 -27.37
N ILE A 290 -13.56 28.62 -26.95
CA ILE A 290 -14.89 28.97 -27.44
C ILE A 290 -14.90 29.19 -28.96
N ARG A 291 -13.87 29.87 -29.50
CA ARG A 291 -13.72 30.06 -30.95
C ARG A 291 -13.53 28.72 -31.68
N LEU A 292 -12.64 27.87 -31.18
CA LEU A 292 -12.32 26.58 -31.82
C LEU A 292 -13.49 25.59 -31.78
N GLY A 293 -14.25 25.55 -30.69
CA GLY A 293 -15.25 24.50 -30.55
C GLY A 293 -16.66 24.86 -31.04
N LYS A 294 -16.98 26.13 -31.32
CA LYS A 294 -18.22 26.49 -32.05
C LYS A 294 -18.30 25.76 -33.40
N GLN A 295 -17.15 25.51 -34.02
CA GLN A 295 -17.01 24.77 -35.28
C GLN A 295 -16.97 23.24 -35.09
N SER A 296 -16.61 22.77 -33.90
CA SER A 296 -16.35 21.35 -33.60
C SER A 296 -17.51 20.62 -32.88
N TYR A 297 -18.40 21.34 -32.18
CA TYR A 297 -19.48 20.76 -31.36
C TYR A 297 -20.64 20.12 -32.16
N ALA A 298 -20.64 20.28 -33.49
CA ALA A 298 -21.61 19.69 -34.40
C ALA A 298 -21.41 18.19 -34.63
N SER A 299 -20.18 17.66 -34.43
CA SER A 299 -19.88 16.24 -34.65
C SER A 299 -20.21 15.38 -33.43
N ARG A 300 -21.08 14.37 -33.62
CA ARG A 300 -21.49 13.43 -32.56
C ARG A 300 -20.30 12.63 -31.98
N ASN A 301 -19.32 12.28 -32.81
CA ASN A 301 -18.14 11.52 -32.37
C ASN A 301 -17.20 12.37 -31.52
N LEU A 302 -16.99 13.64 -31.91
CA LEU A 302 -16.11 14.55 -31.18
C LEU A 302 -16.69 14.91 -29.81
N ARG A 303 -18.02 15.04 -29.70
CA ARG A 303 -18.71 15.21 -28.42
C ARG A 303 -18.41 14.08 -27.43
N LYS A 304 -18.54 12.81 -27.86
CA LYS A 304 -18.23 11.66 -27.01
C LYS A 304 -16.78 11.67 -26.52
N VAL A 305 -15.83 12.06 -27.37
CA VAL A 305 -14.42 12.18 -26.99
C VAL A 305 -14.24 13.29 -25.95
N LEU A 306 -14.85 14.46 -26.17
CA LEU A 306 -14.77 15.60 -25.24
C LEU A 306 -15.42 15.29 -23.88
N ASP A 307 -16.56 14.61 -23.87
CA ASP A 307 -17.22 14.15 -22.64
C ASP A 307 -16.34 13.15 -21.90
N THR A 308 -15.66 12.25 -22.64
CA THR A 308 -14.69 11.31 -22.06
C THR A 308 -13.48 12.03 -21.48
N VAL A 309 -12.96 13.06 -22.15
CA VAL A 309 -11.85 13.89 -21.65
C VAL A 309 -12.25 14.68 -20.40
N CYS A 310 -13.45 15.27 -20.38
CA CYS A 310 -14.01 15.94 -19.19
C CYS A 310 -14.17 14.94 -18.03
N SER A 311 -14.67 13.75 -18.34
CA SER A 311 -14.82 12.66 -17.38
C SER A 311 -13.46 12.24 -16.81
N VAL A 312 -12.47 11.90 -17.64
CA VAL A 312 -11.21 11.28 -17.18
C VAL A 312 -10.18 12.31 -16.69
N MET A 313 -10.09 13.46 -17.33
CA MET A 313 -9.09 14.49 -17.01
C MET A 313 -9.66 15.66 -16.20
N GLY A 314 -10.99 15.85 -16.18
CA GLY A 314 -11.60 17.04 -15.59
C GLY A 314 -11.57 18.26 -16.53
N PHE A 315 -11.08 18.10 -17.77
CA PHE A 315 -11.02 19.20 -18.74
C PHE A 315 -12.34 19.29 -19.52
N CYS A 316 -13.24 20.12 -19.03
CA CYS A 316 -14.61 20.21 -19.51
C CYS A 316 -14.76 21.40 -20.46
N ILE A 317 -14.43 21.16 -21.72
CA ILE A 317 -14.42 22.20 -22.75
C ILE A 317 -15.85 22.56 -23.21
N TRP A 318 -16.79 21.61 -23.18
CA TRP A 318 -18.16 21.77 -23.72
C TRP A 318 -19.22 21.05 -22.84
N SER A 319 -19.31 21.40 -21.55
CA SER A 319 -20.38 20.90 -20.67
C SER A 319 -21.64 21.75 -20.86
N GLN A 320 -22.77 21.12 -21.16
CA GLN A 320 -24.04 21.79 -21.44
C GLN A 320 -24.77 22.16 -20.14
N ASP A 321 -24.42 23.30 -19.55
CA ASP A 321 -25.27 23.98 -18.55
C ASP A 321 -25.97 25.15 -19.27
N ASN A 322 -27.31 25.14 -19.35
CA ASN A 322 -28.14 26.28 -19.81
C ASN A 322 -27.82 26.91 -21.19
N ASN A 323 -27.58 26.10 -22.24
CA ASN A 323 -27.38 26.57 -23.64
C ASN A 323 -26.19 27.54 -23.87
N SER A 324 -25.41 27.89 -22.85
CA SER A 324 -24.14 28.60 -23.01
C SER A 324 -22.99 27.63 -23.01
N LEU A 325 -21.91 28.02 -23.68
CA LEU A 325 -20.79 27.13 -23.89
C LEU A 325 -19.54 27.69 -23.24
N ASP A 326 -19.32 27.21 -22.02
CA ASP A 326 -18.36 27.79 -21.10
C ASP A 326 -17.26 26.82 -20.67
N PRO A 327 -16.03 27.12 -21.12
CA PRO A 327 -14.76 26.65 -20.62
C PRO A 327 -14.58 26.40 -19.13
N PHE A 328 -14.62 25.18 -18.57
CA PHE A 328 -14.15 25.01 -17.19
C PHE A 328 -13.30 23.78 -16.94
N LEU A 329 -12.52 23.85 -15.86
CA LEU A 329 -11.72 22.74 -15.36
C LEU A 329 -12.37 22.25 -14.07
N ASP A 330 -12.87 21.01 -14.09
CA ASP A 330 -13.43 20.34 -12.93
C ASP A 330 -12.33 19.50 -12.26
N LEU A 331 -11.58 20.13 -11.35
CA LEU A 331 -10.47 19.46 -10.67
C LEU A 331 -10.97 18.74 -9.43
N LEU A 332 -10.62 17.46 -9.32
CA LEU A 332 -10.66 16.77 -8.04
C LEU A 332 -9.33 17.04 -7.32
N PRO A 333 -9.31 17.61 -6.09
CA PRO A 333 -8.05 17.87 -5.38
C PRO A 333 -7.14 16.65 -5.25
N MET A 334 -7.72 15.44 -5.18
CA MET A 334 -7.00 14.17 -5.26
C MET A 334 -6.06 14.05 -6.49
N GLN A 335 -6.39 14.65 -7.63
CA GLN A 335 -5.54 14.66 -8.82
C GLN A 335 -4.23 15.44 -8.61
N ILE A 336 -4.24 16.47 -7.76
CA ILE A 336 -3.03 17.22 -7.42
C ILE A 336 -2.14 16.35 -6.52
N HIS A 337 -2.73 15.69 -5.51
CA HIS A 337 -2.00 14.75 -4.67
C HIS A 337 -1.41 13.58 -5.46
N SER A 338 -2.13 13.08 -6.48
CA SER A 338 -1.62 12.01 -7.32
C SER A 338 -0.42 12.42 -8.16
N ILE A 339 -0.28 13.70 -8.54
CA ILE A 339 0.93 14.22 -9.18
C ILE A 339 2.13 14.06 -8.24
N PHE A 340 2.02 14.46 -6.97
CA PHE A 340 3.11 14.29 -6.00
C PHE A 340 3.46 12.82 -5.76
N LEU A 341 2.45 11.94 -5.63
CA LEU A 341 2.67 10.50 -5.53
C LEU A 341 3.37 9.94 -6.77
N SER A 342 2.98 10.38 -7.97
CA SER A 342 3.57 9.92 -9.24
C SER A 342 5.00 10.41 -9.45
N LEU A 343 5.33 11.62 -8.98
CA LEU A 343 6.69 12.15 -8.97
C LEU A 343 7.59 11.31 -8.05
N PHE A 344 7.11 10.98 -6.86
CA PHE A 344 7.87 10.09 -5.96
C PHE A 344 8.03 8.67 -6.55
N ALA A 345 6.94 8.11 -7.09
CA ALA A 345 6.93 6.77 -7.69
C ALA A 345 7.86 6.64 -8.90
N SER A 346 8.08 7.72 -9.64
CA SER A 346 8.98 7.72 -10.80
C SER A 346 10.41 8.08 -10.46
N ILE A 347 10.62 9.02 -9.53
CA ILE A 347 11.97 9.50 -9.21
C ILE A 347 12.62 8.60 -8.17
N ILE A 348 11.97 8.40 -7.02
CA ILE A 348 12.60 7.82 -5.83
C ILE A 348 12.30 6.32 -5.70
N ALA A 349 11.07 5.87 -5.95
CA ALA A 349 10.71 4.46 -5.78
C ALA A 349 11.60 3.46 -6.57
N PRO A 350 12.08 3.75 -7.80
CA PRO A 350 12.95 2.84 -8.54
C PRO A 350 14.29 2.54 -7.85
N PHE A 351 14.71 3.38 -6.89
CA PHE A 351 15.89 3.13 -6.07
C PHE A 351 15.71 1.96 -5.10
N GLY A 352 14.47 1.63 -4.71
CA GLY A 352 14.18 0.37 -3.99
C GLY A 352 14.60 -0.85 -4.81
N GLY A 353 14.29 -0.86 -6.11
CA GLY A 353 14.74 -1.91 -7.03
C GLY A 353 16.25 -1.92 -7.30
N PHE A 354 16.92 -0.76 -7.26
CA PHE A 354 18.39 -0.71 -7.32
C PHE A 354 19.01 -1.28 -6.04
N PHE A 355 18.46 -0.95 -4.87
CA PHE A 355 18.89 -1.51 -3.59
C PHE A 355 18.74 -3.04 -3.57
N ALA A 356 17.58 -3.56 -3.95
CA ALA A 356 17.35 -4.99 -4.05
C ALA A 356 18.28 -5.67 -5.06
N SER A 357 18.54 -5.02 -6.20
CA SER A 357 19.53 -5.49 -7.17
C SER A 357 20.94 -5.55 -6.56
N GLY A 358 21.35 -4.52 -5.80
CA GLY A 358 22.62 -4.48 -5.07
C GLY A 358 22.77 -5.64 -4.09
N LEU A 359 21.73 -5.90 -3.30
CA LEU A 359 21.68 -7.00 -2.35
C LEU A 359 21.89 -8.35 -3.04
N LYS A 360 21.21 -8.57 -4.17
CA LYS A 360 21.37 -9.81 -4.97
C LYS A 360 22.80 -9.99 -5.48
N ARG A 361 23.44 -8.91 -5.94
CA ARG A 361 24.84 -8.96 -6.41
C ARG A 361 25.83 -9.23 -5.27
N ALA A 362 25.59 -8.68 -4.09
CA ALA A 362 26.41 -8.95 -2.91
C ALA A 362 26.43 -10.45 -2.54
N PHE A 363 25.30 -11.14 -2.71
CA PHE A 363 25.18 -12.59 -2.47
C PHE A 363 25.42 -13.47 -3.71
N LYS A 364 25.89 -12.89 -4.83
CA LYS A 364 26.14 -13.61 -6.10
C LYS A 364 24.93 -14.38 -6.66
N VAL A 365 23.72 -13.91 -6.35
CA VAL A 365 22.46 -14.47 -6.86
C VAL A 365 21.83 -13.52 -7.90
N LYS A 366 20.92 -14.05 -8.72
CA LYS A 366 20.21 -13.25 -9.74
C LYS A 366 18.80 -12.86 -9.32
N ASP A 367 18.09 -13.76 -8.66
CA ASP A 367 16.69 -13.67 -8.24
C ASP A 367 16.61 -14.08 -6.75
N PHE A 368 15.66 -13.52 -5.98
CA PHE A 368 15.54 -13.81 -4.54
C PHE A 368 15.07 -15.24 -4.28
N ALA A 369 14.13 -15.72 -5.10
CA ALA A 369 13.61 -17.08 -5.07
C ALA A 369 12.99 -17.48 -6.43
N ASN A 370 12.60 -18.74 -6.55
CA ASN A 370 11.84 -19.26 -7.69
C ASN A 370 10.40 -19.61 -7.29
N LEU A 371 9.76 -18.73 -6.49
CA LEU A 371 8.43 -19.01 -5.94
C LEU A 371 7.32 -18.88 -7.00
N ILE A 372 7.40 -17.88 -7.87
CA ILE A 372 6.39 -17.64 -8.91
C ILE A 372 6.94 -18.15 -10.25
N PRO A 373 6.31 -19.17 -10.87
CA PRO A 373 6.79 -19.75 -12.13
C PRO A 373 6.98 -18.68 -13.22
N GLY A 374 8.22 -18.56 -13.69
CA GLY A 374 8.59 -17.62 -14.75
C GLY A 374 8.65 -16.14 -14.34
N HIS A 375 8.45 -15.80 -13.07
CA HIS A 375 8.35 -14.42 -12.56
C HIS A 375 9.36 -14.05 -11.46
N GLY A 376 10.08 -15.01 -10.88
CA GLY A 376 11.10 -14.77 -9.83
C GLY A 376 10.53 -14.87 -8.42
N GLY A 377 11.16 -14.17 -7.47
CA GLY A 377 10.71 -14.08 -6.08
C GLY A 377 9.62 -13.02 -5.88
N VAL A 378 8.94 -13.06 -4.75
CA VAL A 378 8.01 -12.00 -4.33
C VAL A 378 8.78 -10.71 -4.05
N THR A 379 9.97 -10.80 -3.47
CA THR A 379 10.83 -9.62 -3.22
C THR A 379 11.22 -8.92 -4.51
N ASP A 380 11.44 -9.66 -5.60
CA ASP A 380 11.74 -9.09 -6.93
C ASP A 380 10.58 -8.27 -7.54
N ARG A 381 9.37 -8.38 -6.98
CA ARG A 381 8.16 -7.67 -7.45
C ARG A 381 7.74 -6.52 -6.55
N MET A 382 8.19 -6.55 -5.30
CA MET A 382 7.79 -5.60 -4.27
C MET A 382 8.92 -4.64 -3.87
N ASP A 383 10.10 -4.76 -4.48
CA ASP A 383 11.29 -3.96 -4.17
C ASP A 383 11.09 -2.45 -4.37
N CYS A 384 10.40 -2.03 -5.44
CA CYS A 384 10.03 -0.62 -5.66
C CYS A 384 8.87 -0.17 -4.73
N GLN A 385 8.01 -1.08 -4.29
CA GLN A 385 6.88 -0.77 -3.41
C GLN A 385 7.33 -0.40 -1.99
N LEU A 386 8.55 -0.80 -1.62
CA LEU A 386 9.10 -0.65 -0.29
C LEU A 386 9.18 0.79 0.20
N LEU A 387 9.58 1.70 -0.68
CA LEU A 387 9.62 3.12 -0.38
C LEU A 387 8.25 3.78 -0.56
N MET A 388 7.43 3.25 -1.47
CA MET A 388 6.17 3.86 -1.85
C MET A 388 5.11 3.78 -0.74
N GLY A 389 5.04 2.65 -0.03
CA GLY A 389 4.11 2.47 1.09
C GLY A 389 4.33 3.47 2.23
N LEU A 390 5.60 3.60 2.66
CA LEU A 390 6.02 4.56 3.68
C LEU A 390 5.73 6.00 3.24
N PHE A 391 6.18 6.37 2.03
CA PHE A 391 5.99 7.73 1.52
C PHE A 391 4.52 8.12 1.44
N THR A 392 3.66 7.21 0.96
CA THR A 392 2.22 7.51 0.85
C THR A 392 1.63 7.82 2.21
N TYR A 393 1.99 7.07 3.25
CA TYR A 393 1.46 7.32 4.60
C TYR A 393 1.95 8.65 5.17
N VAL A 394 3.25 8.92 5.06
CA VAL A 394 3.84 10.19 5.52
C VAL A 394 3.23 11.38 4.75
N TYR A 395 3.03 11.24 3.45
CA TYR A 395 2.39 12.28 2.63
C TYR A 395 0.94 12.50 3.06
N LEU A 396 0.21 11.42 3.30
CA LEU A 396 -1.19 11.44 3.70
C LEU A 396 -1.40 12.19 5.02
N ILE A 397 -0.65 11.85 6.07
CA ILE A 397 -0.82 12.46 7.40
C ILE A 397 -0.41 13.94 7.45
N ASN A 398 0.46 14.39 6.54
CA ASN A 398 0.99 15.76 6.55
C ASN A 398 0.24 16.70 5.59
N PHE A 399 -0.18 16.20 4.42
CA PHE A 399 -0.68 17.06 3.34
C PHE A 399 -2.16 16.83 3.00
N VAL A 400 -2.76 15.73 3.44
CA VAL A 400 -4.11 15.34 3.03
C VAL A 400 -5.06 15.28 4.21
N LEU A 401 -4.72 14.48 5.23
CA LEU A 401 -5.50 14.40 6.44
C LEU A 401 -5.35 15.72 7.17
N ARG A 402 -6.40 16.55 7.12
CA ARG A 402 -6.47 17.71 8.01
C ARG A 402 -6.63 17.16 9.43
N ASN A 403 -5.69 17.46 10.30
CA ASN A 403 -5.90 17.40 11.75
C ASN A 403 -6.90 18.50 12.13
N THR A 404 -8.17 18.36 11.73
CA THR A 404 -9.22 19.13 12.41
C THR A 404 -9.37 18.49 13.78
N PRO A 405 -9.05 19.20 14.86
CA PRO A 405 -9.22 18.64 16.19
C PRO A 405 -10.70 18.29 16.36
N ASP A 406 -11.00 17.00 16.49
CA ASP A 406 -12.34 16.54 16.84
C ASP A 406 -12.62 16.89 18.30
N VAL A 407 -13.89 17.12 18.64
CA VAL A 407 -14.30 17.49 20.00
C VAL A 407 -13.86 16.42 21.00
N GLY A 408 -13.82 15.14 20.61
CA GLY A 408 -13.32 14.05 21.44
C GLY A 408 -11.82 14.16 21.77
N ASN A 409 -10.99 14.45 20.78
CA ASN A 409 -9.54 14.64 20.99
C ASN A 409 -9.25 15.94 21.77
N LEU A 410 -10.04 16.98 21.53
CA LEU A 410 -9.99 18.20 22.35
C LEU A 410 -10.39 17.87 23.79
N MET A 411 -11.45 17.11 23.99
CA MET A 411 -11.91 16.76 25.33
C MET A 411 -10.89 15.91 26.09
N SER A 412 -10.23 14.94 25.44
CA SER A 412 -9.16 14.17 26.08
C SER A 412 -7.98 15.05 26.47
N LEU A 413 -7.60 16.02 25.63
CA LEU A 413 -6.56 17.00 25.95
C LEU A 413 -7.00 17.91 27.10
N VAL A 414 -8.25 18.35 27.11
CA VAL A 414 -8.83 19.18 28.18
C VAL A 414 -8.87 18.43 29.51
N LEU A 415 -9.18 17.13 29.49
CA LEU A 415 -9.19 16.28 30.69
C LEU A 415 -7.79 16.02 31.27
N GLU A 416 -6.74 16.15 30.45
CA GLU A 416 -5.34 16.06 30.90
C GLU A 416 -4.81 17.38 31.52
N LEU A 417 -5.49 18.51 31.31
CA LEU A 417 -5.12 19.81 31.87
C LEU A 417 -5.45 19.92 33.37
N SER A 418 -4.69 20.73 34.10
CA SER A 418 -5.02 21.11 35.47
C SER A 418 -6.27 22.01 35.52
N THR A 419 -6.96 22.06 36.65
CA THR A 419 -8.20 22.85 36.82
C THR A 419 -8.00 24.33 36.49
N SER A 420 -6.83 24.90 36.80
CA SER A 420 -6.48 26.28 36.43
C SER A 420 -6.36 26.49 34.92
N GLU A 421 -5.73 25.54 34.21
CA GLU A 421 -5.55 25.62 32.76
C GLU A 421 -6.87 25.38 32.01
N GLN A 422 -7.76 24.53 32.55
CA GLN A 422 -9.11 24.35 32.03
C GLN A 422 -9.94 25.64 32.10
N LEU A 423 -9.84 26.37 33.22
CA LEU A 423 -10.51 27.66 33.41
C LEU A 423 -9.97 28.74 32.47
N GLU A 424 -8.66 28.79 32.28
CA GLU A 424 -8.00 29.72 31.35
C GLU A 424 -8.41 29.43 29.89
N LEU A 425 -8.40 28.16 29.49
CA LEU A 425 -8.84 27.73 28.16
C LEU A 425 -10.32 28.10 27.91
N LEU A 426 -11.18 27.93 28.91
CA LEU A 426 -12.60 28.29 28.80
C LEU A 426 -12.78 29.80 28.60
N GLN A 427 -12.01 30.63 29.30
CA GLN A 427 -12.04 32.08 29.16
C GLN A 427 -11.58 32.54 27.77
N GLU A 428 -10.49 31.97 27.26
CA GLU A 428 -9.97 32.24 25.90
C GLU A 428 -10.95 31.78 24.81
N LEU A 429 -11.52 30.57 24.95
CA LEU A 429 -12.54 30.06 24.02
C LEU A 429 -13.77 30.98 23.98
N TYR A 430 -14.20 31.48 25.15
CA TYR A 430 -15.31 32.42 25.25
C TYR A 430 -15.02 33.75 24.54
N GLN A 431 -13.82 34.31 24.72
CA GLN A 431 -13.42 35.53 23.99
C GLN A 431 -13.45 35.30 22.48
N LEU A 432 -12.88 34.20 21.99
CA LEU A 432 -12.85 33.85 20.56
C LEU A 432 -14.26 33.67 19.97
N LEU A 433 -15.18 33.06 20.72
CA LEU A 433 -16.57 32.86 20.28
C LEU A 433 -17.35 34.20 20.24
N ARG A 434 -17.05 35.10 21.18
CA ARG A 434 -17.60 36.46 21.21
C ARG A 434 -17.11 37.30 20.02
N GLU A 435 -15.83 37.21 19.66
CA GLU A 435 -15.25 37.88 18.48
C GLU A 435 -15.84 37.37 17.16
N LYS A 436 -16.24 36.08 17.10
CA LYS A 436 -16.92 35.49 15.93
C LYS A 436 -18.42 35.76 15.84
N ALA A 437 -18.95 36.67 16.67
CA ALA A 437 -20.35 37.07 16.71
C ALA A 437 -21.35 35.93 16.97
N VAL A 438 -20.95 34.91 17.74
CA VAL A 438 -21.90 33.89 18.24
C VAL A 438 -22.82 34.57 19.28
N PRO A 439 -24.16 34.44 19.18
CA PRO A 439 -25.08 35.15 20.07
C PRO A 439 -24.87 34.79 21.55
N LEU A 440 -24.72 35.81 22.41
CA LEU A 440 -24.43 35.65 23.84
C LEU A 440 -25.47 34.79 24.60
N HIS A 441 -26.73 34.84 24.19
CA HIS A 441 -27.82 34.05 24.80
C HIS A 441 -27.65 32.54 24.58
N VAL A 442 -27.04 32.12 23.48
CA VAL A 442 -26.74 30.70 23.20
C VAL A 442 -25.61 30.23 24.12
N LEU A 443 -24.60 31.07 24.37
CA LEU A 443 -23.47 30.75 25.24
C LEU A 443 -23.87 30.66 26.73
N GLN A 444 -24.71 31.59 27.20
CA GLN A 444 -25.19 31.61 28.61
C GLN A 444 -26.17 30.48 28.92
N ASN A 445 -27.08 30.13 28.01
CA ASN A 445 -28.02 29.02 28.24
C ASN A 445 -27.30 27.67 28.33
N THR A 446 -26.24 27.47 27.53
CA THR A 446 -25.47 26.21 27.53
C THR A 446 -24.70 25.98 28.82
N MET A 447 -24.27 27.04 29.53
CA MET A 447 -23.59 26.93 30.83
C MET A 447 -24.58 26.74 32.00
N ASN A 448 -25.70 27.49 31.99
CA ASN A 448 -26.68 27.41 33.08
C ASN A 448 -27.37 26.05 33.14
N ASP A 449 -27.60 25.39 32.00
CA ASP A 449 -28.21 24.05 31.97
C ASP A 449 -27.26 22.92 32.46
N GLN A 450 -25.95 23.16 32.54
CA GLN A 450 -24.95 22.17 32.98
C GLN A 450 -24.49 22.37 34.43
N VAL A 451 -24.47 23.61 34.93
CA VAL A 451 -24.10 23.91 36.33
C VAL A 451 -25.24 23.60 37.32
N ILE A 452 -26.48 23.43 36.85
CA ILE A 452 -27.64 23.12 37.69
C ILE A 452 -27.88 21.60 37.85
N SER A 453 -27.12 20.73 37.16
CA SER A 453 -27.29 19.27 37.22
C SER A 453 -26.14 18.48 37.88
N THR A 454 -25.31 19.13 38.70
CA THR A 454 -24.35 18.49 39.62
C THR A 454 -24.55 19.06 41.01
#